data_AF-A0A3S3QMJ0-F1
#
_entry.id   AF-A0A3S3QMJ0-F1
#
_cell.length_a   1.000
_cell.length_b   1.000
_cell.length_c   1.000
_cell.angle_alpha   90.00
_cell.angle_beta   90.00
_cell.angle_gamma   90.00
#
_symmetry.space_group_name_H-M   'P 1'
#
loop_
_entity.id
_entity.type
_entity.pdbx_description
1 polymer ?
#
loop_
_entity_poly.entity_id
_entity_poly.type
_entity_poly.pdbx_seq_one_letter_code
_entity_poly.pdbx_strand_id
1 'polypeptide(L)'
;KEIFKEMCDDDEDLELMLKDGKDETKREKRTKKYVSSEDESEEEKEKDAPKSEKDVLLSEKCREDIKLDAEGLALAELMIRSQKAKRELIDNSWNRYVRGDEDNAPSWFRKDEEKYNKRPLPVSTEVVEEYKNKMRAINARPIKKVAEAKARKKKRALRKLEKAKKKAESLTDAPDMSEKEKAAHLRSIYKKYLKTNEKKVTYVVAKKGLANRRPNGVKGKYKMVDPRMKKDKRAKKGDRADRGDRKSNRK
;
A
#
# COMPACT_ATOMS: atom_id res chain seq x y z
N LYS A 1 -21.08 30.63 -22.20
CA LYS A 1 -19.61 30.51 -22.26
C LYS A 1 -19.01 29.67 -21.12
N GLU A 2 -19.78 29.28 -20.08
CA GLU A 2 -19.27 28.45 -18.96
C GLU A 2 -19.43 26.93 -19.17
N ILE A 3 -20.28 26.49 -20.09
CA ILE A 3 -20.53 25.06 -20.36
C ILE A 3 -19.34 24.36 -21.07
N PHE A 4 -18.41 25.15 -21.64
CA PHE A 4 -17.22 24.62 -22.31
C PHE A 4 -16.02 24.44 -21.36
N LYS A 5 -16.10 24.96 -20.13
CA LYS A 5 -15.01 24.89 -19.13
C LYS A 5 -15.08 23.61 -18.29
N GLU A 6 -16.28 23.12 -18.01
CA GLU A 6 -16.52 21.86 -17.27
C GLU A 6 -16.23 20.59 -18.10
N MET A 7 -15.84 20.75 -19.36
CA MET A 7 -15.49 19.67 -20.28
C MET A 7 -13.98 19.40 -20.32
N CYS A 8 -13.15 20.28 -19.73
CA CYS A 8 -11.69 20.17 -19.69
C CYS A 8 -11.14 19.57 -18.38
N ASP A 9 -11.89 19.58 -17.28
CA ASP A 9 -11.39 19.05 -15.99
C ASP A 9 -11.34 17.51 -15.97
N ASP A 10 -12.16 16.83 -16.78
CA ASP A 10 -12.18 15.36 -16.91
C ASP A 10 -11.11 14.81 -17.88
N ASP A 11 -10.49 15.67 -18.70
CA ASP A 11 -9.33 15.32 -19.53
C ASP A 11 -8.05 15.22 -18.69
N GLU A 12 -7.95 15.93 -17.55
CA GLU A 12 -6.76 15.93 -16.70
C GLU A 12 -6.47 14.56 -16.08
N ASP A 13 -7.49 13.81 -15.65
CA ASP A 13 -7.32 12.48 -15.04
C ASP A 13 -6.89 11.41 -16.05
N LEU A 14 -7.35 11.54 -17.31
CA LEU A 14 -7.01 10.64 -18.39
C LEU A 14 -5.65 10.98 -19.00
N GLU A 15 -5.33 12.28 -19.08
CA GLU A 15 -4.01 12.80 -19.41
C GLU A 15 -2.99 12.45 -18.33
N LEU A 16 -3.34 12.51 -17.04
CA LEU A 16 -2.52 12.03 -15.91
C LEU A 16 -2.21 10.54 -16.05
N MET A 17 -3.21 9.70 -16.36
CA MET A 17 -2.98 8.26 -16.55
C MET A 17 -2.15 7.92 -17.81
N LEU A 18 -2.16 8.78 -18.83
CA LEU A 18 -1.30 8.66 -20.03
C LEU A 18 0.11 9.24 -19.78
N LYS A 19 0.23 10.32 -18.99
CA LYS A 19 1.49 10.91 -18.51
C LYS A 19 2.22 9.94 -17.59
N ASP A 20 1.52 9.36 -16.61
CA ASP A 20 2.06 8.35 -15.70
C ASP A 20 2.63 7.14 -16.46
N GLY A 21 1.99 6.73 -17.57
CA GLY A 21 2.51 5.68 -18.44
C GLY A 21 3.76 6.08 -19.24
N LYS A 22 3.86 7.35 -19.67
CA LYS A 22 5.06 7.90 -20.34
C LYS A 22 6.21 8.11 -19.35
N ASP A 23 5.93 8.50 -18.11
CA ASP A 23 6.94 8.70 -17.08
C ASP A 23 7.45 7.37 -16.52
N GLU A 24 6.61 6.35 -16.38
CA GLU A 24 7.05 4.97 -16.04
C GLU A 24 8.02 4.42 -17.10
N THR A 25 7.72 4.59 -18.40
CA THR A 25 8.62 4.13 -19.48
C THR A 25 9.92 4.95 -19.59
N LYS A 26 9.90 6.24 -19.23
CA LYS A 26 11.13 7.07 -19.12
C LYS A 26 11.98 6.66 -17.93
N ARG A 27 11.36 6.32 -16.79
CA ARG A 27 12.03 5.89 -15.57
C ARG A 27 12.67 4.51 -15.73
N GLU A 28 11.99 3.60 -16.41
CA GLU A 28 12.50 2.25 -16.74
C GLU A 28 13.70 2.32 -17.71
N LYS A 29 13.72 3.29 -18.64
CA LYS A 29 14.89 3.59 -19.48
C LYS A 29 16.05 4.21 -18.70
N ARG A 30 15.77 5.05 -17.69
CA ARG A 30 16.81 5.63 -16.81
C ARG A 30 17.41 4.59 -15.88
N THR A 31 16.62 3.68 -15.31
CA THR A 31 17.13 2.59 -14.46
C THR A 31 17.99 1.63 -15.27
N LYS A 32 17.59 1.29 -16.51
CA LYS A 32 18.41 0.45 -17.40
C LYS A 32 19.75 1.11 -17.79
N LYS A 33 19.77 2.43 -17.92
CA LYS A 33 21.00 3.20 -18.19
C LYS A 33 21.92 3.29 -16.98
N TYR A 34 21.35 3.34 -15.76
CA TYR A 34 22.10 3.42 -14.51
C TYR A 34 22.75 2.08 -14.12
N VAL A 35 22.05 0.94 -14.30
CA VAL A 35 22.63 -0.39 -14.05
C VAL A 35 23.75 -0.74 -15.05
N SER A 36 23.81 -0.09 -16.21
CA SER A 36 24.87 -0.29 -17.21
C SER A 36 26.13 0.53 -16.92
N SER A 37 26.12 1.44 -15.93
CA SER A 37 27.25 2.33 -15.62
C SER A 37 27.97 2.03 -14.31
N GLU A 38 27.57 0.98 -13.57
CA GLU A 38 28.17 0.58 -12.28
C GLU A 38 29.10 -0.65 -12.38
N ASP A 39 29.49 -1.08 -13.59
CA ASP A 39 30.38 -2.24 -13.81
C ASP A 39 31.83 -1.86 -14.21
N GLU A 40 32.20 -0.59 -14.11
CA GLU A 40 33.60 -0.13 -14.23
C GLU A 40 33.91 0.93 -13.18
N SER A 41 34.31 0.49 -11.98
CA SER A 41 35.09 1.32 -11.06
C SER A 41 36.08 0.44 -10.31
N GLU A 42 37.35 0.64 -10.64
CA GLU A 42 38.54 -0.03 -10.14
C GLU A 42 38.67 0.09 -8.61
N GLU A 43 39.20 -0.98 -8.00
CA GLU A 43 39.56 -1.05 -6.58
C GLU A 43 40.75 -0.14 -6.27
N GLU A 44 40.51 1.00 -5.61
CA GLU A 44 41.57 1.69 -4.87
C GLU A 44 41.64 1.16 -3.43
N LYS A 45 42.72 0.42 -3.14
CA LYS A 45 43.07 -0.05 -1.80
C LYS A 45 43.57 1.10 -0.92
N GLU A 46 42.72 1.55 0.00
CA GLU A 46 43.13 2.41 1.11
C GLU A 46 43.69 1.55 2.27
N LYS A 47 44.76 2.05 2.90
CA LYS A 47 45.73 1.32 3.72
C LYS A 47 45.15 0.81 5.05
N ASP A 48 45.12 -0.51 5.23
CA ASP A 48 44.72 -1.20 6.45
C ASP A 48 45.82 -1.13 7.55
N ALA A 49 45.42 -0.74 8.76
CA ALA A 49 46.08 -1.14 10.00
C ALA A 49 46.02 -2.67 10.15
N PRO A 50 46.96 -3.33 10.85
CA PRO A 50 46.97 -4.80 10.92
C PRO A 50 45.75 -5.32 11.69
N LYS A 51 44.73 -5.76 10.93
CA LYS A 51 43.60 -6.54 11.45
C LYS A 51 44.11 -7.92 11.86
N SER A 52 43.70 -8.38 13.03
CA SER A 52 44.10 -9.68 13.55
C SER A 52 43.52 -10.80 12.66
N GLU A 53 44.21 -11.94 12.53
CA GLU A 53 43.76 -13.08 11.70
C GLU A 53 42.33 -13.56 12.05
N LYS A 54 41.87 -13.30 13.28
CA LYS A 54 40.50 -13.56 13.73
C LYS A 54 39.46 -12.64 13.09
N ASP A 55 39.80 -11.39 12.82
CA ASP A 55 38.90 -10.41 12.19
C ASP A 55 38.66 -10.72 10.71
N VAL A 56 39.65 -11.34 10.05
CA VAL A 56 39.56 -11.71 8.62
C VAL A 56 38.65 -12.93 8.42
N LEU A 57 38.77 -13.95 9.28
CA LEU A 57 37.90 -15.15 9.26
C LEU A 57 36.44 -14.86 9.60
N LEU A 58 36.17 -13.86 10.45
CA LEU A 58 34.82 -13.36 10.72
C LEU A 58 34.22 -12.66 9.49
N SER A 59 35.04 -11.98 8.69
CA SER A 59 34.58 -11.21 7.52
C SER A 59 34.03 -12.08 6.39
N GLU A 60 34.57 -13.29 6.19
CA GLU A 60 34.15 -14.18 5.10
C GLU A 60 32.87 -14.96 5.43
N LYS A 61 32.70 -15.39 6.70
CA LYS A 61 31.47 -16.05 7.17
C LYS A 61 30.30 -15.09 7.41
N CYS A 62 30.56 -13.79 7.63
CA CYS A 62 29.51 -12.78 7.81
C CYS A 62 28.89 -12.27 6.50
N ARG A 63 29.26 -12.82 5.33
CA ARG A 63 28.71 -12.41 4.02
C ARG A 63 27.43 -13.13 3.61
N GLU A 64 27.00 -14.14 4.36
CA GLU A 64 25.70 -14.75 4.13
C GLU A 64 24.60 -13.84 4.72
N ASP A 65 23.60 -13.50 3.91
CA ASP A 65 22.45 -12.69 4.33
C ASP A 65 21.59 -13.43 5.37
N ILE A 66 22.03 -13.43 6.63
CA ILE A 66 21.27 -14.01 7.74
C ILE A 66 20.03 -13.14 7.96
N LYS A 67 18.86 -13.70 7.69
CA LYS A 67 17.58 -13.04 7.91
C LYS A 67 17.28 -13.00 9.40
N LEU A 68 17.31 -11.81 9.97
CA LEU A 68 16.93 -11.57 11.36
C LEU A 68 15.41 -11.42 11.49
N ASP A 69 14.87 -11.99 12.56
CA ASP A 69 13.50 -11.73 13.01
C ASP A 69 13.35 -10.29 13.52
N ALA A 70 12.11 -9.82 13.69
CA ALA A 70 11.84 -8.48 14.22
C ALA A 70 12.47 -8.23 15.60
N GLU A 71 12.55 -9.28 16.42
CA GLU A 71 13.22 -9.25 17.73
C GLU A 71 14.74 -9.16 17.59
N GLY A 72 15.31 -9.89 16.63
CA GLY A 72 16.73 -9.79 16.27
C GLY A 72 17.10 -8.41 15.72
N LEU A 73 16.25 -7.81 14.88
CA LEU A 73 16.45 -6.44 14.38
C LEU A 73 16.41 -5.41 15.52
N ALA A 74 15.53 -5.59 16.50
CA ALA A 74 15.45 -4.70 17.66
C ALA A 74 16.68 -4.82 18.57
N LEU A 75 17.19 -6.04 18.79
CA LEU A 75 18.45 -6.27 19.50
C LEU A 75 19.65 -5.69 18.73
N ALA A 76 19.67 -5.86 17.41
CA ALA A 76 20.71 -5.27 16.56
C ALA A 76 20.73 -3.74 16.67
N GLU A 77 19.56 -3.09 16.67
CA GLU A 77 19.46 -1.65 16.91
C GLU A 77 20.08 -1.24 18.25
N LEU A 78 19.79 -2.02 19.30
CA LEU A 78 20.31 -1.78 20.65
C LEU A 78 21.84 -1.96 20.73
N MET A 79 22.40 -2.95 20.00
CA MET A 79 23.85 -3.14 19.86
C MET A 79 24.51 -1.99 19.10
N ILE A 80 23.88 -1.49 18.04
CA ILE A 80 24.38 -0.36 17.25
C ILE A 80 24.37 0.92 18.07
N ARG A 81 23.31 1.14 18.86
CA ARG A 81 23.13 2.37 19.65
C ARG A 81 24.23 2.58 20.68
N SER A 82 24.72 1.52 21.34
CA SER A 82 25.80 1.67 22.32
C SER A 82 26.66 0.42 22.52
N GLN A 83 27.96 0.66 22.73
CA GLN A 83 28.92 -0.39 23.08
C GLN A 83 28.66 -0.99 24.47
N LYS A 84 28.10 -0.21 25.41
CA LYS A 84 27.74 -0.71 26.75
C LYS A 84 26.64 -1.74 26.66
N ALA A 85 25.56 -1.44 25.93
CA ALA A 85 24.46 -2.36 25.77
C ALA A 85 24.87 -3.64 25.01
N LYS A 86 25.83 -3.54 24.07
CA LYS A 86 26.47 -4.72 23.46
C LYS A 86 27.18 -5.61 24.49
N ARG A 87 27.95 -5.04 25.42
CA ARG A 87 28.62 -5.79 26.51
C ARG A 87 27.58 -6.42 27.44
N GLU A 88 26.59 -5.65 27.86
CA GLU A 88 25.50 -6.16 28.69
C GLU A 88 24.75 -7.32 28.03
N LEU A 89 24.54 -7.29 26.72
CA LEU A 89 23.96 -8.42 25.98
C LEU A 89 24.83 -9.68 26.04
N ILE A 90 26.15 -9.53 25.97
CA ILE A 90 27.10 -10.64 26.10
C ILE A 90 27.05 -11.19 27.53
N ASP A 91 27.09 -10.34 28.54
CA ASP A 91 27.02 -10.78 29.94
C ASP A 91 25.70 -11.50 30.22
N ASN A 92 24.60 -10.94 29.69
CA ASN A 92 23.26 -11.53 29.74
C ASN A 92 23.13 -12.84 28.96
N SER A 93 24.04 -13.12 28.01
CA SER A 93 23.98 -14.36 27.23
C SER A 93 24.20 -15.58 28.13
N TRP A 94 24.95 -15.44 29.23
CA TRP A 94 25.14 -16.51 30.21
C TRP A 94 24.01 -16.51 31.24
N ASN A 95 23.07 -17.45 31.11
CA ASN A 95 21.88 -17.50 31.97
C ASN A 95 21.34 -18.93 32.12
N ARG A 96 20.34 -19.12 32.99
CA ARG A 96 19.66 -20.42 33.23
C ARG A 96 19.11 -21.08 31.96
N TYR A 97 18.78 -20.29 30.94
CA TYR A 97 18.16 -20.77 29.71
C TYR A 97 19.17 -21.30 28.69
N VAL A 98 20.48 -21.09 28.92
CA VAL A 98 21.58 -21.64 28.08
C VAL A 98 21.75 -23.12 28.36
N ARG A 99 21.74 -23.96 27.32
CA ARG A 99 21.99 -25.41 27.41
C ARG A 99 23.05 -25.83 26.38
N GLY A 100 23.93 -26.76 26.77
CA GLY A 100 24.98 -27.28 25.90
C GLY A 100 24.59 -28.53 25.10
N ASP A 101 23.54 -29.25 25.53
CA ASP A 101 23.24 -30.60 25.02
C ASP A 101 22.05 -30.64 24.04
N GLU A 102 21.69 -29.49 23.46
CA GLU A 102 20.53 -29.38 22.56
C GLU A 102 20.64 -30.33 21.36
N ASP A 103 21.85 -30.59 20.88
CA ASP A 103 22.12 -31.39 19.68
C ASP A 103 21.98 -32.90 19.85
N ASN A 104 21.97 -33.42 21.08
CA ASN A 104 21.78 -34.85 21.35
C ASN A 104 20.36 -35.19 21.82
N ALA A 105 19.51 -34.19 22.07
CA ALA A 105 18.15 -34.43 22.56
C ALA A 105 17.18 -34.84 21.44
N PRO A 106 16.17 -35.71 21.72
CA PRO A 106 15.12 -36.03 20.76
C PRO A 106 14.34 -34.80 20.26
N SER A 107 13.86 -34.85 19.02
CA SER A 107 13.17 -33.72 18.38
C SER A 107 11.87 -33.30 19.08
N TRP A 108 11.17 -34.23 19.74
CA TRP A 108 9.97 -33.91 20.51
C TRP A 108 10.30 -33.09 21.76
N PHE A 109 11.43 -33.38 22.42
CA PHE A 109 11.90 -32.64 23.60
C PHE A 109 12.35 -31.23 23.21
N ARG A 110 13.12 -31.09 22.12
CA ARG A 110 13.57 -29.77 21.62
C ARG A 110 12.41 -28.84 21.30
N LYS A 111 11.37 -29.33 20.61
CA LYS A 111 10.20 -28.52 20.24
C LYS A 111 9.36 -28.10 21.45
N ASP A 112 9.35 -28.89 22.50
CA ASP A 112 8.62 -28.57 23.72
C ASP A 112 9.41 -27.54 24.56
N GLU A 113 10.72 -27.76 24.70
CA GLU A 113 11.64 -26.83 25.36
C GLU A 113 11.68 -25.47 24.66
N GLU A 114 11.72 -25.43 23.32
CA GLU A 114 11.70 -24.16 22.57
C GLU A 114 10.49 -23.29 22.94
N LYS A 115 9.35 -23.89 23.31
CA LYS A 115 8.15 -23.13 23.70
C LYS A 115 8.25 -22.52 25.09
N TYR A 116 8.78 -23.29 26.06
CA TYR A 116 8.72 -22.93 27.48
C TYR A 116 10.03 -22.31 28.00
N ASN A 117 11.17 -22.65 27.39
CA ASN A 117 12.49 -22.20 27.80
C ASN A 117 12.90 -20.89 27.09
N LYS A 118 12.01 -19.89 27.07
CA LYS A 118 12.27 -18.57 26.47
C LYS A 118 12.54 -17.52 27.52
N ARG A 119 13.67 -16.82 27.38
CA ARG A 119 14.01 -15.67 28.21
C ARG A 119 13.33 -14.39 27.66
N PRO A 120 12.78 -13.51 28.53
CA PRO A 120 12.35 -12.18 28.08
C PRO A 120 13.55 -11.36 27.59
N LEU A 121 13.41 -10.77 26.39
CA LEU A 121 14.46 -9.96 25.79
C LEU A 121 14.63 -8.62 26.53
N PRO A 122 15.85 -8.08 26.65
CA PRO A 122 16.11 -6.78 27.26
C PRO A 122 15.75 -5.61 26.30
N VAL A 123 14.63 -5.72 25.59
CA VAL A 123 14.13 -4.74 24.62
C VAL A 123 12.66 -4.49 24.93
N SER A 124 12.20 -3.26 24.78
CA SER A 124 10.78 -2.94 24.96
C SER A 124 9.94 -3.65 23.89
N THR A 125 8.75 -4.08 24.29
CA THR A 125 7.78 -4.70 23.39
C THR A 125 7.36 -3.74 22.27
N GLU A 126 7.36 -2.44 22.55
CA GLU A 126 7.02 -1.37 21.59
C GLU A 126 7.98 -1.36 20.39
N VAL A 127 9.29 -1.41 20.64
CA VAL A 127 10.31 -1.41 19.56
C VAL A 127 10.17 -2.68 18.71
N VAL A 128 9.94 -3.83 19.35
CA VAL A 128 9.69 -5.08 18.63
C VAL A 128 8.43 -4.99 17.75
N GLU A 129 7.35 -4.40 18.27
CA GLU A 129 6.11 -4.17 17.52
C GLU A 129 6.31 -3.22 16.34
N GLU A 130 7.13 -2.18 16.48
CA GLU A 130 7.49 -1.30 15.39
C GLU A 130 8.17 -2.05 14.24
N TYR A 131 9.13 -2.94 14.53
CA TYR A 131 9.75 -3.76 13.49
C TYR A 131 8.78 -4.76 12.88
N LYS A 132 7.90 -5.38 13.69
CA LYS A 132 6.81 -6.23 13.17
C LYS A 132 5.87 -5.43 12.26
N ASN A 133 5.59 -4.17 12.59
CA ASN A 133 4.78 -3.27 11.77
C ASN A 133 5.47 -2.90 10.47
N LYS A 134 6.78 -2.59 10.49
CA LYS A 134 7.58 -2.31 9.30
C LYS A 134 7.58 -3.50 8.34
N MET A 135 7.82 -4.71 8.84
CA MET A 135 7.79 -5.93 8.03
C MET A 135 6.39 -6.20 7.45
N ARG A 136 5.33 -6.01 8.24
CA ARG A 136 3.95 -6.10 7.76
C ARG A 136 3.64 -5.05 6.70
N ALA A 137 4.13 -3.82 6.84
CA ALA A 137 3.89 -2.76 5.88
C ALA A 137 4.51 -3.07 4.51
N ILE A 138 5.73 -3.61 4.49
CA ILE A 138 6.41 -4.09 3.28
C ILE A 138 5.58 -5.21 2.62
N ASN A 139 5.15 -6.19 3.41
CA ASN A 139 4.39 -7.34 2.92
C ASN A 139 2.94 -7.03 2.53
N ALA A 140 2.32 -6.00 3.11
CA ALA A 140 0.92 -5.63 2.85
C ALA A 140 0.69 -5.13 1.42
N ARG A 141 1.71 -4.53 0.80
CA ARG A 141 1.64 -3.99 -0.58
C ARG A 141 2.83 -4.48 -1.41
N PRO A 142 2.92 -5.79 -1.67
CA PRO A 142 4.08 -6.33 -2.38
C PRO A 142 4.05 -5.86 -3.84
N ILE A 143 5.23 -5.52 -4.37
CA ILE A 143 5.41 -4.90 -5.70
C ILE A 143 4.65 -5.66 -6.78
N LYS A 144 4.74 -7.00 -6.77
CA LYS A 144 4.02 -7.89 -7.68
C LYS A 144 2.50 -7.69 -7.63
N LYS A 145 1.91 -7.59 -6.42
CA LYS A 145 0.46 -7.40 -6.27
C LYS A 145 0.02 -5.99 -6.63
N VAL A 146 0.86 -4.99 -6.40
CA VAL A 146 0.61 -3.60 -6.86
C VAL A 146 0.59 -3.55 -8.39
N ALA A 147 1.58 -4.16 -9.04
CA ALA A 147 1.65 -4.25 -10.51
C ALA A 147 0.46 -5.03 -11.08
N GLU A 148 0.10 -6.17 -10.48
CA GLU A 148 -1.05 -6.96 -10.88
C GLU A 148 -2.37 -6.19 -10.72
N ALA A 149 -2.52 -5.42 -9.65
CA ALA A 149 -3.68 -4.54 -9.44
C ALA A 149 -3.77 -3.43 -10.48
N LYS A 150 -2.64 -2.76 -10.80
CA LYS A 150 -2.55 -1.76 -11.89
C LYS A 150 -2.94 -2.39 -13.23
N ALA A 151 -2.38 -3.56 -13.56
CA ALA A 151 -2.69 -4.28 -14.80
C ALA A 151 -4.16 -4.68 -14.89
N ARG A 152 -4.78 -5.15 -13.80
CA ARG A 152 -6.22 -5.43 -13.74
C ARG A 152 -7.06 -4.18 -13.93
N LYS A 153 -6.68 -3.04 -13.33
CA LYS A 153 -7.38 -1.75 -13.51
C LYS A 153 -7.31 -1.32 -14.99
N LYS A 154 -6.13 -1.39 -15.61
CA LYS A 154 -5.92 -1.10 -17.05
C LYS A 154 -6.74 -2.04 -17.94
N LYS A 155 -6.69 -3.35 -17.70
CA LYS A 155 -7.48 -4.36 -18.45
C LYS A 155 -8.98 -4.11 -18.35
N ARG A 156 -9.49 -3.71 -17.17
CA ARG A 156 -10.90 -3.34 -16.98
C ARG A 156 -11.26 -2.08 -17.75
N ALA A 157 -10.39 -1.08 -17.79
CA ALA A 157 -10.60 0.14 -18.57
C ALA A 157 -10.62 -0.14 -20.09
N LEU A 158 -9.63 -0.89 -20.58
CA LEU A 158 -9.57 -1.31 -21.99
C LEU A 158 -10.80 -2.10 -22.41
N ARG A 159 -11.21 -3.10 -21.62
CA ARG A 159 -12.44 -3.86 -21.88
C ARG A 159 -13.71 -3.00 -21.93
N LYS A 160 -13.78 -1.88 -21.19
CA LYS A 160 -14.90 -0.94 -21.29
C LYS A 160 -14.86 -0.19 -22.61
N LEU A 161 -13.68 0.29 -23.03
CA LEU A 161 -13.50 0.96 -24.31
C LEU A 161 -13.75 0.04 -25.50
N GLU A 162 -13.27 -1.21 -25.46
CA GLU A 162 -13.56 -2.23 -26.48
C GLU A 162 -15.06 -2.48 -26.62
N LYS A 163 -15.81 -2.54 -25.51
CA LYS A 163 -17.28 -2.65 -25.55
C LYS A 163 -17.94 -1.40 -26.14
N ALA A 164 -17.39 -0.21 -25.91
CA ALA A 164 -17.88 1.02 -26.51
C ALA A 164 -17.65 1.03 -28.03
N LYS A 165 -16.44 0.64 -28.46
CA LYS A 165 -16.08 0.50 -29.88
C LYS A 165 -16.98 -0.48 -30.62
N LYS A 166 -17.15 -1.71 -30.09
CA LYS A 166 -18.05 -2.71 -30.69
C LYS A 166 -19.49 -2.22 -30.83
N LYS A 167 -19.99 -1.43 -29.88
CA LYS A 167 -21.32 -0.83 -29.96
C LYS A 167 -21.39 0.35 -30.95
N ALA A 168 -20.31 1.10 -31.06
CA ALA A 168 -20.19 2.17 -32.04
C ALA A 168 -20.14 1.62 -33.47
N GLU A 169 -19.37 0.55 -33.70
CA GLU A 169 -19.30 -0.19 -34.96
C GLU A 169 -20.68 -0.71 -35.35
N SER A 170 -21.32 -1.48 -34.48
CA SER A 170 -22.66 -2.03 -34.72
C SER A 170 -23.74 -0.97 -35.01
N LEU A 171 -23.63 0.23 -34.44
CA LEU A 171 -24.56 1.34 -34.72
C LEU A 171 -24.26 2.03 -36.06
N THR A 172 -22.99 2.05 -36.47
CA THR A 172 -22.57 2.60 -37.75
C THR A 172 -23.08 1.71 -38.89
N ASP A 173 -22.98 0.39 -38.71
CA ASP A 173 -23.42 -0.64 -39.66
C ASP A 173 -24.94 -0.77 -39.79
N ALA A 174 -25.71 -0.24 -38.85
CA ALA A 174 -27.18 -0.29 -38.89
C ALA A 174 -27.72 0.61 -40.04
N PRO A 175 -28.46 0.06 -41.03
CA PRO A 175 -28.94 0.83 -42.17
C PRO A 175 -30.17 1.70 -41.85
N ASP A 176 -30.94 1.38 -40.80
CA ASP A 176 -32.26 1.96 -40.55
C ASP A 176 -32.26 3.32 -39.83
N MET A 177 -31.09 3.92 -39.56
CA MET A 177 -30.95 5.15 -38.77
C MET A 177 -30.36 6.30 -39.58
N SER A 178 -30.89 7.52 -39.39
CA SER A 178 -30.31 8.73 -39.98
C SER A 178 -28.92 9.04 -39.42
N GLU A 179 -28.02 9.62 -40.22
CA GLU A 179 -26.67 10.00 -39.81
C GLU A 179 -26.64 10.90 -38.57
N LYS A 180 -27.60 11.84 -38.45
CA LYS A 180 -27.74 12.72 -37.29
C LYS A 180 -28.05 11.93 -36.02
N GLU A 181 -28.88 10.91 -36.12
CA GLU A 181 -29.26 10.06 -35.01
C GLU A 181 -28.14 9.09 -34.62
N LYS A 182 -27.40 8.56 -35.60
CA LYS A 182 -26.17 7.78 -35.39
C LYS A 182 -25.15 8.59 -34.59
N ALA A 183 -24.90 9.85 -34.98
CA ALA A 183 -23.98 10.74 -34.27
C ALA A 183 -24.43 11.03 -32.82
N ALA A 184 -25.73 11.27 -32.61
CA ALA A 184 -26.28 11.46 -31.26
C ALA A 184 -26.14 10.20 -30.38
N HIS A 185 -26.40 9.02 -30.96
CA HIS A 185 -26.26 7.75 -30.25
C HIS A 185 -24.80 7.41 -29.95
N LEU A 186 -23.87 7.67 -30.87
CA LEU A 186 -22.42 7.54 -30.66
C LEU A 186 -21.95 8.39 -29.47
N ARG A 187 -22.35 9.68 -29.43
CA ARG A 187 -22.05 10.56 -28.29
C ARG A 187 -22.59 10.00 -26.99
N SER A 188 -23.80 9.43 -27.01
CA SER A 188 -24.41 8.79 -25.83
C SER A 188 -23.64 7.54 -25.36
N ILE A 189 -23.11 6.74 -26.29
CA ILE A 189 -22.30 5.55 -26.00
C ILE A 189 -21.03 6.02 -25.31
N TYR A 190 -20.23 6.89 -25.94
CA TYR A 190 -18.99 7.36 -25.33
C TYR A 190 -19.22 8.02 -23.96
N LYS A 191 -20.26 8.85 -23.81
CA LYS A 191 -20.64 9.46 -22.52
C LYS A 191 -20.96 8.43 -21.43
N LYS A 192 -21.59 7.30 -21.77
CA LYS A 192 -21.89 6.23 -20.80
C LYS A 192 -20.64 5.45 -20.38
N TYR A 193 -19.67 5.27 -21.28
CA TYR A 193 -18.48 4.46 -21.04
C TYR A 193 -17.31 5.24 -20.42
N LEU A 194 -17.22 6.55 -20.70
CA LEU A 194 -16.20 7.45 -20.15
C LEU A 194 -16.57 7.97 -18.75
N LYS A 195 -17.87 8.11 -18.43
CA LYS A 195 -18.30 8.65 -17.13
C LYS A 195 -17.91 7.73 -15.96
N THR A 196 -17.04 8.22 -15.09
CA THR A 196 -16.80 7.65 -13.76
C THR A 196 -18.09 7.79 -12.96
N ASN A 197 -18.65 6.66 -12.52
CA ASN A 197 -19.99 6.61 -11.94
C ASN A 197 -19.96 7.06 -10.47
N GLU A 198 -19.70 8.32 -10.21
CA GLU A 198 -20.03 8.93 -8.93
C GLU A 198 -21.53 9.19 -8.89
N LYS A 199 -22.27 8.23 -8.32
CA LYS A 199 -23.70 8.39 -8.11
C LYS A 199 -23.90 9.42 -7.00
N LYS A 200 -24.05 10.69 -7.37
CA LYS A 200 -24.44 11.78 -6.45
C LYS A 200 -25.68 11.33 -5.67
N VAL A 201 -25.55 11.22 -4.35
CA VAL A 201 -26.64 10.80 -3.46
C VAL A 201 -27.50 12.01 -3.18
N THR A 202 -28.76 11.98 -3.59
CA THR A 202 -29.73 13.02 -3.25
C THR A 202 -30.17 12.87 -1.80
N TYR A 203 -30.04 13.94 -1.03
CA TYR A 203 -30.49 13.98 0.36
C TYR A 203 -31.94 14.45 0.41
N VAL A 204 -32.81 13.66 1.04
CA VAL A 204 -34.23 13.97 1.20
C VAL A 204 -34.54 14.05 2.68
N VAL A 205 -35.18 15.13 3.14
CA VAL A 205 -35.59 15.25 4.54
C VAL A 205 -36.82 14.38 4.80
N ALA A 206 -36.76 13.53 5.83
CA ALA A 206 -37.91 12.72 6.23
C ALA A 206 -39.04 13.64 6.75
N LYS A 207 -40.24 13.50 6.19
CA LYS A 207 -41.48 14.12 6.70
C LYS A 207 -42.42 13.01 7.18
N LYS A 208 -43.30 13.35 8.13
CA LYS A 208 -44.30 12.41 8.68
C LYS A 208 -45.13 11.82 7.53
N GLY A 209 -45.13 10.48 7.41
CA GLY A 209 -45.80 9.75 6.32
C GLY A 209 -44.90 9.27 5.16
N LEU A 210 -43.63 9.70 5.08
CA LEU A 210 -42.70 9.29 4.01
C LEU A 210 -41.75 8.14 4.40
N ALA A 211 -41.84 7.61 5.62
CA ALA A 211 -40.81 6.72 6.20
C ALA A 211 -40.60 5.41 5.42
N ASN A 212 -41.66 4.88 4.78
CA ASN A 212 -41.62 3.56 4.14
C ASN A 212 -41.82 3.59 2.62
N ARG A 213 -41.96 4.78 2.00
CA ARG A 213 -42.16 4.91 0.56
C ARG A 213 -41.03 5.71 -0.08
N ARG A 214 -40.73 5.37 -1.33
CA ARG A 214 -39.78 6.14 -2.12
C ARG A 214 -40.34 7.56 -2.31
N PRO A 215 -39.59 8.62 -1.99
CA PRO A 215 -40.06 9.99 -2.17
C PRO A 215 -40.32 10.26 -3.65
N ASN A 216 -41.46 10.91 -3.94
CA ASN A 216 -41.84 11.29 -5.28
C ASN A 216 -40.78 12.25 -5.87
N GLY A 217 -40.45 12.09 -7.15
CA GLY A 217 -39.49 12.93 -7.87
C GLY A 217 -38.00 12.54 -7.72
N VAL A 218 -37.65 11.55 -6.89
CA VAL A 218 -36.25 11.16 -6.71
C VAL A 218 -35.91 9.87 -7.46
N LYS A 219 -35.10 9.99 -8.52
CA LYS A 219 -34.58 8.86 -9.32
C LYS A 219 -33.17 8.47 -8.86
N GLY A 220 -32.88 7.17 -8.76
CA GLY A 220 -31.55 6.66 -8.37
C GLY A 220 -31.34 6.50 -6.86
N LYS A 221 -30.08 6.62 -6.40
CA LYS A 221 -29.72 6.45 -4.98
C LYS A 221 -30.07 7.72 -4.20
N TYR A 222 -30.87 7.58 -3.14
CA TYR A 222 -31.19 8.67 -2.24
C TYR A 222 -30.88 8.27 -0.80
N LYS A 223 -30.61 9.27 0.04
CA LYS A 223 -30.45 9.09 1.48
C LYS A 223 -31.47 9.95 2.19
N MET A 224 -32.41 9.29 2.87
CA MET A 224 -33.33 9.96 3.75
C MET A 224 -32.59 10.43 5.00
N VAL A 225 -32.78 11.70 5.37
CA VAL A 225 -32.14 12.33 6.53
C VAL A 225 -33.22 12.86 7.46
N ASP A 226 -33.16 12.43 8.71
CA ASP A 226 -33.97 12.94 9.80
C ASP A 226 -33.14 13.93 10.67
N PRO A 227 -33.74 14.94 11.30
CA PRO A 227 -33.12 15.74 12.36
C PRO A 227 -32.25 14.95 13.36
N ARG A 228 -32.70 13.78 13.85
CA ARG A 228 -31.92 12.93 14.77
C ARG A 228 -30.66 12.41 14.10
N MET A 229 -30.76 11.92 12.87
CA MET A 229 -29.60 11.46 12.09
C MET A 229 -28.58 12.58 11.83
N LYS A 230 -29.04 13.83 11.69
CA LYS A 230 -28.15 15.00 11.57
C LYS A 230 -27.40 15.25 12.88
N LYS A 231 -28.08 15.18 14.03
CA LYS A 231 -27.46 15.32 15.36
C LYS A 231 -26.42 14.22 15.60
N ASP A 232 -26.75 12.96 15.36
CA ASP A 232 -25.85 11.83 15.58
C ASP A 232 -24.58 11.92 14.72
N LYS A 233 -24.71 12.35 13.46
CA LYS A 233 -23.55 12.56 12.58
C LYS A 233 -22.72 13.78 12.98
N ARG A 234 -23.34 14.84 13.49
CA ARG A 234 -22.64 16.02 13.98
C ARG A 234 -21.78 15.65 15.19
N ALA A 235 -22.34 14.91 16.16
CA ALA A 235 -21.60 14.38 17.31
C ALA A 235 -20.43 13.49 16.85
N LYS A 236 -20.70 12.48 16.02
CA LYS A 236 -19.64 11.60 15.46
C LYS A 236 -18.56 12.34 14.69
N LYS A 237 -18.88 13.45 14.02
CA LYS A 237 -17.88 14.28 13.33
C LYS A 237 -17.02 15.06 14.32
N GLY A 238 -17.63 15.61 15.37
CA GLY A 238 -16.92 16.25 16.48
C GLY A 238 -15.94 15.28 17.16
N ASP A 239 -16.41 14.09 17.54
CA ASP A 239 -15.57 13.07 18.20
C ASP A 239 -14.38 12.64 17.33
N ARG A 240 -14.57 12.54 16.01
CA ARG A 240 -13.49 12.17 15.09
C ARG A 240 -12.48 13.29 14.90
N ALA A 241 -12.93 14.54 14.88
CA ALA A 241 -12.04 15.70 14.79
C ALA A 241 -11.19 15.81 16.06
N ASP A 242 -11.82 15.70 17.24
CA ASP A 242 -11.14 15.73 18.54
C ASP A 242 -10.13 14.57 18.69
N ARG A 243 -10.47 13.36 18.24
CA ARG A 243 -9.52 12.23 18.20
C ARG A 243 -8.37 12.40 17.20
N GLY A 244 -8.55 13.21 16.15
CA GLY A 244 -7.50 13.55 15.20
C GLY A 244 -6.49 14.52 15.81
N ASP A 245 -6.99 15.55 16.51
CA ASP A 245 -6.18 16.59 17.15
C ASP A 245 -5.41 16.07 18.38
N ARG A 246 -6.03 15.18 19.17
CA ARG A 246 -5.35 14.51 20.29
C ARG A 246 -4.20 13.58 19.85
N LYS A 247 -4.16 13.19 18.58
CA LYS A 247 -3.07 12.38 18.00
C LYS A 247 -1.92 13.22 17.46
N SER A 248 -2.16 14.47 17.02
CA SER A 248 -1.09 15.39 16.58
C SER A 248 -0.39 16.09 17.74
N ASN A 249 -1.07 16.27 18.88
CA ASN A 249 -0.52 16.93 20.07
C ASN A 249 0.19 15.99 21.07
N ARG A 250 0.34 14.71 20.73
CA ARG A 250 1.29 13.81 21.41
C ARG A 250 2.56 13.78 20.57
N LYS A 251 3.42 14.77 20.77
CA LYS A 251 4.79 14.78 20.31
C LYS A 251 5.67 15.17 21.47
#